data_AF-A0A2L2JY29-F1
#
_entry.id   AF-A0A2L2JY29-F1
#
_cell.length_a   1.000
_cell.length_b   1.000
_cell.length_c   1.000
_cell.angle_alpha   90.00
_cell.angle_beta   90.00
_cell.angle_gamma   90.00
#
_symmetry.space_group_name_H-M   'P 1'
#
loop_
_entity.id
_entity.type
_entity.pdbx_description
1 polymer ?
#
loop_
_entity_poly.entity_id
_entity_poly.type
_entity_poly.pdbx_seq_one_letter_code
_entity_poly.pdbx_strand_id
1 'polypeptide(L)'
;MTNVDEFGEHGAVSVAQDILYEVFNPDFSVGVACDSSGMIAGVHLGDEVWANSDHWLSCEIVRVARLAYLKSRVGRRAELLAAGAAPYTADTLGLPTESDFQRTLRDEFGSDY
;
A
#
# COMPACT_ATOMS: atom_id res chain seq x y z
N MET A 1 -23.79 -48.94 12.92
CA MET A 1 -24.52 -48.03 12.01
C MET A 1 -24.58 -46.69 12.70
N THR A 2 -23.98 -45.58 12.30
CA THR A 2 -23.06 -45.17 11.22
C THR A 2 -22.58 -43.80 11.77
N ASN A 3 -21.36 -43.72 12.30
CA ASN A 3 -20.22 -43.01 11.73
C ASN A 3 -20.52 -41.67 11.02
N VAL A 4 -19.78 -40.66 11.50
CA VAL A 4 -19.25 -39.49 10.78
C VAL A 4 -20.21 -38.33 10.56
N ASP A 5 -20.05 -37.29 11.38
CA ASP A 5 -19.86 -35.94 10.84
C ASP A 5 -18.61 -35.36 11.51
N GLU A 6 -17.50 -35.50 10.80
CA GLU A 6 -16.26 -34.76 11.06
C GLU A 6 -16.59 -33.27 10.97
N PHE A 7 -16.59 -32.58 12.12
CA PHE A 7 -16.42 -31.14 12.12
C PHE A 7 -15.01 -30.88 11.59
N GLY A 8 -14.92 -30.66 10.27
CA GLY A 8 -13.69 -30.29 9.61
C GLY A 8 -13.05 -29.15 10.39
N GLU A 9 -11.86 -29.42 10.91
CA GLU A 9 -10.95 -28.39 11.39
C GLU A 9 -10.93 -27.28 10.33
N HIS A 10 -11.50 -26.13 10.66
CA HIS A 10 -11.12 -24.89 10.00
C HIS A 10 -9.67 -24.70 10.40
N GLY A 11 -8.77 -25.32 9.63
CA GLY A 11 -7.34 -25.10 9.73
C GLY A 11 -7.19 -23.59 9.79
N ALA A 12 -6.66 -23.11 10.91
CA ALA A 12 -6.35 -21.71 11.07
C ALA A 12 -5.49 -21.35 9.87
N VAL A 13 -6.09 -20.66 8.89
CA VAL A 13 -5.31 -20.04 7.83
C VAL A 13 -4.39 -19.13 8.61
N SER A 14 -3.11 -19.50 8.66
CA SER A 14 -2.06 -18.58 9.02
C SER A 14 -2.24 -17.42 8.05
N VAL A 15 -2.96 -16.39 8.48
CA VAL A 15 -2.98 -15.11 7.79
C VAL A 15 -1.55 -14.64 7.99
N ALA A 16 -0.67 -15.01 7.07
CA ALA A 16 0.55 -14.26 6.87
C ALA A 16 0.06 -12.81 6.83
N GLN A 17 0.46 -12.00 7.82
CA GLN A 17 0.01 -10.62 7.89
C GLN A 17 0.48 -9.99 6.58
N ASP A 18 -0.44 -9.77 5.65
CA ASP A 18 -0.11 -9.16 4.37
C ASP A 18 0.48 -7.79 4.68
N ILE A 19 1.70 -7.57 4.19
CA ILE A 19 2.36 -6.28 4.37
C ILE A 19 1.56 -5.26 3.56
N LEU A 20 0.93 -4.33 4.27
CA LEU A 20 0.22 -3.21 3.69
C LEU A 20 1.13 -1.98 3.64
N TYR A 21 1.15 -1.34 2.48
CA TYR A 21 1.88 -0.12 2.22
C TYR A 21 0.88 1.03 2.20
N GLU A 22 0.81 1.73 3.33
CA GLU A 22 -0.16 2.79 3.57
C GLU A 22 0.47 4.17 3.35
N VAL A 23 -0.30 5.07 2.73
CA VAL A 23 0.01 6.50 2.62
C VAL A 23 -1.24 7.29 2.99
N PHE A 24 -1.05 8.39 3.71
CA PHE A 24 -2.08 9.36 4.03
C PHE A 24 -1.72 10.71 3.42
N ASN A 25 -2.71 11.55 3.18
CA ASN A 25 -2.47 12.96 2.95
C ASN A 25 -2.08 13.67 4.26
N PRO A 26 -1.54 14.90 4.22
CA PRO A 26 -0.91 15.54 5.38
C PRO A 26 -1.82 15.76 6.59
N ASP A 27 -3.12 15.94 6.36
CA ASP A 27 -4.12 16.13 7.41
C ASP A 27 -4.80 14.82 7.85
N PHE A 28 -4.36 13.68 7.28
CA PHE A 28 -4.88 12.33 7.55
C PHE A 28 -6.35 12.11 7.16
N SER A 29 -6.95 13.01 6.40
CA SER A 29 -8.35 12.89 5.95
C SER A 29 -8.56 11.82 4.88
N VAL A 30 -7.53 11.48 4.10
CA VAL A 30 -7.58 10.43 3.08
C VAL A 30 -6.34 9.54 3.20
N GLY A 31 -6.57 8.24 3.31
CA GLY A 31 -5.52 7.22 3.32
C GLY A 31 -5.79 6.11 2.31
N VAL A 32 -4.74 5.55 1.71
CA VAL A 32 -4.85 4.38 0.83
C VAL A 32 -3.79 3.35 1.21
N ALA A 33 -4.19 2.09 1.26
CA ALA A 33 -3.35 0.94 1.54
C ALA A 33 -3.24 0.05 0.30
N CYS A 34 -2.02 -0.28 -0.11
CA CYS A 34 -1.75 -1.27 -1.14
C CYS A 34 -1.10 -2.52 -0.53
N ASP A 35 -1.41 -3.71 -1.05
CA ASP A 35 -0.65 -4.92 -0.74
C ASP A 35 0.72 -4.95 -1.46
N SER A 36 1.48 -6.03 -1.26
CA SER A 36 2.79 -6.23 -1.90
C SER A 36 2.75 -6.36 -3.43
N SER A 37 1.59 -6.67 -4.01
CA SER A 37 1.38 -6.67 -5.46
C SER A 37 1.09 -5.26 -6.01
N GLY A 38 0.75 -4.32 -5.13
CA GLY A 38 0.31 -2.96 -5.47
C GLY A 38 -1.20 -2.83 -5.67
N MET A 39 -1.97 -3.88 -5.40
CA MET A 39 -3.42 -3.80 -5.43
C MET A 39 -3.92 -3.02 -4.20
N ILE A 40 -4.93 -2.17 -4.39
CA ILE A 40 -5.54 -1.44 -3.28
C ILE A 40 -6.28 -2.45 -2.40
N ALA A 41 -5.87 -2.54 -1.14
CA ALA A 41 -6.47 -3.38 -0.11
C ALA A 41 -7.45 -2.60 0.78
N GLY A 42 -7.30 -1.27 0.86
CA GLY A 42 -8.16 -0.43 1.69
C GLY A 42 -8.06 1.05 1.36
N VAL A 43 -9.13 1.78 1.67
CA VAL A 43 -9.21 3.24 1.59
C VAL A 43 -9.79 3.75 2.90
N HIS A 44 -9.13 4.73 3.50
CA HIS A 44 -9.58 5.48 4.65
C HIS A 44 -10.10 6.85 4.20
N LEU A 45 -11.27 7.25 4.71
CA LEU A 45 -11.87 8.56 4.51
C LEU A 45 -12.34 9.07 5.88
N GLY A 46 -11.75 10.17 6.34
CA GLY A 46 -12.16 10.89 7.54
C GLY A 46 -13.49 11.63 7.33
N ASP A 47 -14.19 12.00 8.40
CA ASP A 47 -15.49 12.66 8.31
C ASP A 47 -15.41 14.07 7.67
N GLU A 48 -14.27 14.73 7.79
CA GLU A 48 -13.97 16.04 7.22
C GLU A 48 -14.00 16.05 5.68
N VAL A 49 -13.85 14.89 5.02
CA VAL A 49 -13.87 14.85 3.55
C VAL A 49 -15.24 15.22 2.99
N TRP A 50 -16.32 15.02 3.76
CA TRP A 50 -17.69 15.34 3.35
C TRP A 50 -17.95 16.85 3.21
N ALA A 51 -17.09 17.69 3.80
CA ALA A 51 -17.14 19.13 3.62
C ALA A 51 -16.50 19.59 2.29
N ASN A 52 -15.80 18.70 1.58
CA ASN A 52 -15.13 18.98 0.33
C ASN A 52 -15.98 18.59 -0.89
N SER A 53 -15.63 19.14 -2.06
CA SER A 53 -16.29 18.77 -3.32
C SER A 53 -15.90 17.36 -3.78
N ASP A 54 -16.79 16.68 -4.51
CA ASP A 54 -16.50 15.39 -5.16
C ASP A 54 -15.24 15.44 -6.05
N HIS A 55 -15.04 16.56 -6.75
CA HIS A 55 -13.86 16.78 -7.58
C HIS A 55 -12.58 16.73 -6.72
N TRP A 56 -12.52 17.51 -5.64
CA TRP A 56 -11.39 17.48 -4.70
C TRP A 56 -11.16 16.07 -4.15
N LEU A 57 -12.21 15.41 -3.67
CA LEU A 57 -12.10 14.08 -3.04
C LEU A 57 -11.56 13.04 -4.04
N SER A 58 -12.09 13.04 -5.27
CA SER A 58 -11.62 12.13 -6.31
C SER A 58 -10.15 12.36 -6.68
N CYS A 59 -9.71 13.62 -6.76
CA CYS A 59 -8.31 13.96 -6.99
C CYS A 59 -7.42 13.50 -5.83
N GLU A 60 -7.87 13.71 -4.59
CA GLU A 60 -7.09 13.36 -3.40
C GLU A 60 -6.94 11.84 -3.24
N ILE A 61 -8.02 11.07 -3.42
CA ILE A 61 -7.98 9.60 -3.43
C ILE A 61 -6.99 9.11 -4.49
N VAL A 62 -7.05 9.64 -5.72
CA VAL A 62 -6.15 9.21 -6.80
C VAL A 62 -4.70 9.60 -6.50
N ARG A 63 -4.44 10.78 -5.92
CA ARG A 63 -3.11 11.21 -5.51
C ARG A 63 -2.53 10.25 -4.46
N VAL A 64 -3.25 10.02 -3.37
CA VAL A 64 -2.81 9.14 -2.28
C VAL A 64 -2.65 7.69 -2.76
N ALA A 65 -3.56 7.19 -3.61
CA ALA A 65 -3.46 5.85 -4.19
C ALA A 65 -2.20 5.65 -5.04
N ARG A 66 -1.80 6.66 -5.83
CA ARG A 66 -0.56 6.60 -6.61
C ARG A 66 0.67 6.50 -5.71
N LEU A 67 0.66 7.22 -4.59
CA LEU A 67 1.75 7.21 -3.61
C LEU A 67 1.81 5.87 -2.85
N ALA A 68 0.66 5.32 -2.44
CA ALA A 68 0.58 4.00 -1.82
C ALA A 68 1.10 2.89 -2.75
N TYR A 69 0.72 2.94 -4.04
CA TYR A 69 1.27 2.06 -5.06
C TYR A 69 2.78 2.24 -5.21
N LEU A 70 3.29 3.48 -5.27
CA LEU A 70 4.72 3.73 -5.37
C LEU A 70 5.48 3.16 -4.17
N LYS A 71 4.94 3.32 -2.95
CA LYS A 71 5.47 2.74 -1.71
C LYS A 71 5.51 1.22 -1.76
N SER A 72 4.48 0.56 -2.28
CA SER A 72 4.51 -0.91 -2.43
C SER A 72 5.59 -1.38 -3.41
N ARG A 73 5.89 -0.59 -4.45
CA ARG A 73 6.99 -0.87 -5.38
C ARG A 73 8.37 -0.70 -4.71
N VAL A 74 8.52 0.25 -3.78
CA VAL A 74 9.72 0.34 -2.93
C VAL A 74 9.83 -0.89 -2.02
N GLY A 75 8.72 -1.30 -1.41
CA GLY A 75 8.65 -2.55 -0.64
C GLY A 75 9.10 -3.76 -1.44
N ARG A 76 8.60 -3.90 -2.68
CA ARG A 76 9.01 -4.96 -3.60
C ARG A 76 10.50 -4.92 -3.92
N ARG A 77 11.10 -3.73 -4.03
CA ARG A 77 12.55 -3.58 -4.18
C ARG A 77 13.27 -4.14 -2.96
N ALA A 78 12.85 -3.74 -1.75
CA ALA A 78 13.46 -4.18 -0.51
C ALA A 78 13.38 -5.72 -0.36
N GLU A 79 12.24 -6.33 -0.67
CA GLU A 79 12.06 -7.79 -0.67
C GLU A 79 13.04 -8.51 -1.61
N LEU A 80 13.20 -8.03 -2.85
CA LEU A 80 14.12 -8.64 -3.81
C LEU A 80 15.58 -8.56 -3.34
N LEU A 81 15.99 -7.40 -2.81
CA LEU A 81 17.34 -7.21 -2.29
C LEU A 81 17.58 -8.09 -1.05
N ALA A 82 16.59 -8.19 -0.16
CA ALA A 82 16.66 -9.08 1.01
C ALA A 82 16.75 -10.55 0.62
N ALA A 83 16.12 -10.96 -0.48
CA ALA A 83 16.24 -12.29 -1.06
C ALA A 83 17.58 -12.56 -1.77
N GLY A 84 18.49 -11.57 -1.78
CA GLY A 84 19.83 -11.70 -2.38
C GLY A 84 19.90 -11.41 -3.87
N ALA A 85 18.85 -10.84 -4.47
CA ALA A 85 18.91 -10.37 -5.86
C ALA A 85 19.96 -9.26 -5.98
N ALA A 86 20.68 -9.25 -7.10
CA ALA A 86 21.64 -8.19 -7.36
C ALA A 86 20.93 -6.83 -7.54
N PRO A 87 21.51 -5.70 -7.10
CA PRO A 87 20.87 -4.39 -7.20
C PRO A 87 20.39 -4.02 -8.60
N TYR A 88 21.17 -4.37 -9.63
CA TYR A 88 20.81 -4.10 -11.03
C TYR A 88 19.52 -4.79 -11.46
N THR A 89 19.12 -5.89 -10.82
CA THR A 89 17.86 -6.58 -11.10
C THR A 89 16.67 -5.70 -10.73
N ALA A 90 16.70 -5.03 -9.57
CA ALA A 90 15.65 -4.12 -9.16
C ALA A 90 15.58 -2.88 -10.07
N ASP A 91 16.74 -2.39 -10.51
CA ASP A 91 16.83 -1.25 -11.45
C ASP A 91 16.26 -1.62 -12.82
N THR A 92 16.54 -2.83 -13.32
CA THR A 92 16.02 -3.33 -14.60
C THR A 92 14.50 -3.49 -14.58
N LEU A 93 13.93 -3.81 -13.41
CA LEU A 93 12.48 -3.86 -13.19
C LEU A 93 11.85 -2.48 -12.97
N GLY A 94 12.65 -1.41 -13.00
CA GLY A 94 12.20 -0.03 -12.76
C GLY A 94 11.66 0.19 -11.35
N LEU A 95 12.14 -0.57 -10.36
CA LEU A 95 11.64 -0.44 -9.00
C LEU A 95 12.24 0.82 -8.32
N PRO A 96 11.39 1.71 -7.78
CA PRO A 96 11.83 2.95 -7.15
C PRO A 96 12.63 2.67 -5.87
N THR A 97 13.51 3.60 -5.52
CA THR A 97 14.19 3.59 -4.22
C THR A 97 13.34 4.33 -3.18
N GLU A 98 13.67 4.12 -1.89
CA GLU A 98 13.06 4.91 -0.81
C GLU A 98 13.29 6.41 -1.02
N SER A 99 14.48 6.82 -1.47
CA SER A 99 14.78 8.22 -1.76
C SER A 99 13.93 8.80 -2.90
N ASP A 100 13.60 7.99 -3.92
CA ASP A 100 12.68 8.42 -4.98
C ASP A 100 11.27 8.63 -4.43
N PHE A 101 10.79 7.70 -3.60
CA PHE A 101 9.48 7.82 -2.96
C PHE A 101 9.40 9.06 -2.06
N GLN A 102 10.39 9.30 -1.20
CA GLN A 102 10.43 10.48 -0.33
C GLN A 102 10.52 11.79 -1.12
N ARG A 103 11.18 11.80 -2.28
CA ARG A 103 11.18 12.95 -3.19
C ARG A 103 9.78 13.19 -3.75
N THR A 104 9.12 12.14 -4.24
CA THR A 104 7.75 12.26 -4.78
C THR A 104 6.74 12.66 -3.72
N LEU A 105 6.84 12.17 -2.48
CA LEU A 105 6.00 12.62 -1.37
C LEU A 105 6.12 14.13 -1.15
N ARG A 106 7.34 14.64 -1.09
CA ARG A 106 7.60 16.08 -0.93
C ARG A 106 7.10 16.91 -2.13
N ASP A 107 7.23 16.38 -3.35
CA ASP A 107 6.74 17.08 -4.54
C ASP A 107 5.20 17.17 -4.56
N GLU A 108 4.50 16.17 -4.04
CA GLU A 108 3.02 16.12 -3.98
C GLU A 108 2.43 16.86 -2.77
N PHE A 109 3.08 16.77 -1.60
CA PHE A 109 2.55 17.30 -0.33
C PHE A 109 3.30 18.51 0.24
N GLY A 110 4.45 18.85 -0.32
CA GLY A 110 5.31 19.94 0.16
C GLY A 110 6.43 19.47 1.10
N SER A 111 7.29 20.40 1.49
CA SER A 111 8.51 20.14 2.29
C SER A 111 8.27 19.69 3.72
N ASP A 112 7.06 19.87 4.23
CA ASP A 112 6.72 19.68 5.64
C ASP A 112 6.16 18.27 5.93
N TYR A 113 6.24 17.39 4.92
CA TYR A 113 5.89 15.97 4.97
C TYR A 113 7.16 15.11 5.12
#